data_AF-A0A448MQZ2-F1
#
_entry.id   AF-A0A448MQZ2-F1
#
_cell.length_a   1.000
_cell.length_b   1.000
_cell.length_c   1.000
_cell.angle_alpha   90.00
_cell.angle_beta   90.00
_cell.angle_gamma   90.00
#
_symmetry.space_group_name_H-M   'P 1'
#
loop_
_entity.id
_entity.type
_entity.pdbx_description
1 polymer ?
#
loop_
_entity_poly.entity_id
_entity_poly.type
_entity_poly.pdbx_seq_one_letter_code
_entity_poly.pdbx_strand_id
1 'polypeptide(L)'
;MPQVNIQTPNEQGLSHNKYSKFDVDTKGAILNNSRTNVQTQQGGWVQGNPYLARGEAKVILNEVNSSDPSVLKGYVEVAGKKADVIIANPSGIHCDGCGVINSDRTTLTTGKPQIQHGNLENFVVQKGKVSVSGKGLDNSRVDYTEIIAQETQINAGVWSKKEMKVVTGKNTVKRTGKPEDLQIIHTNQATTQETKPQVAIDVGQLGECMPIKFI
;
A
#
# COMPACT_ATOMS: atom_id res chain seq x y z
N MET A 1 10.22 17.80 -2.89
CA MET A 1 9.50 16.51 -2.88
C MET A 1 8.07 16.80 -2.46
N PRO A 2 7.04 16.15 -3.05
CA PRO A 2 5.66 16.32 -2.60
C PRO A 2 5.49 15.94 -1.12
N GLN A 3 4.78 16.79 -0.38
CA GLN A 3 4.40 16.56 1.01
C GLN A 3 2.88 16.64 1.10
N VAL A 4 2.28 15.66 1.76
CA VAL A 4 0.84 15.62 2.04
C VAL A 4 0.63 15.67 3.55
N ASN A 5 -0.06 16.71 4.01
CA ASN A 5 -0.65 16.70 5.34
C ASN A 5 -1.86 15.78 5.31
N ILE A 6 -1.73 14.61 5.95
CA ILE A 6 -2.80 13.63 5.98
C ILE A 6 -4.02 14.19 6.73
N GLN A 7 -5.21 13.71 6.37
CA GLN A 7 -6.46 14.10 7.00
C GLN A 7 -6.52 13.69 8.47
N THR A 8 -7.33 14.41 9.26
CA THR A 8 -7.57 14.08 10.66
C THR A 8 -8.01 12.61 10.81
N PRO A 9 -7.30 11.80 11.61
CA PRO A 9 -7.70 10.43 11.87
C PRO A 9 -9.06 10.39 12.57
N ASN A 10 -9.87 9.39 12.24
CA ASN A 10 -11.08 9.11 12.99
C ASN A 10 -10.78 8.46 14.35
N GLU A 11 -11.81 8.14 15.12
CA GLU A 11 -11.69 7.55 16.47
C GLU A 11 -10.94 6.20 16.50
N GLN A 12 -10.91 5.49 15.36
CA GLN A 12 -10.18 4.24 15.20
C GLN A 12 -8.70 4.44 14.79
N GLY A 13 -8.31 5.69 14.53
CA GLY A 13 -6.97 6.06 14.09
C GLY A 13 -6.74 5.92 12.58
N LEU A 14 -7.80 5.77 11.79
CA LEU A 14 -7.72 5.75 10.33
C LEU A 14 -7.77 7.18 9.77
N SER A 15 -6.71 7.58 9.06
CA SER A 15 -6.68 8.77 8.21
C SER A 15 -7.00 8.36 6.77
N HIS A 16 -8.14 8.83 6.25
CA HIS A 16 -8.59 8.52 4.89
C HIS A 16 -8.32 9.70 3.96
N ASN A 17 -7.39 9.52 3.04
CA ASN A 17 -6.94 10.51 2.08
C ASN A 17 -7.38 10.07 0.69
N LYS A 18 -8.17 10.91 0.01
CA LYS A 18 -8.69 10.64 -1.34
C LYS A 18 -7.97 11.48 -2.37
N TYR A 19 -7.62 10.86 -3.49
CA TYR A 19 -6.89 11.49 -4.58
C TYR A 19 -7.54 11.20 -5.93
N SER A 20 -7.43 12.14 -6.86
CA SER A 20 -7.62 11.87 -8.29
C SER A 20 -6.39 11.20 -8.91
N LYS A 21 -5.21 11.44 -8.33
CA LYS A 21 -3.94 10.89 -8.77
C LYS A 21 -2.98 10.78 -7.58
N PHE A 22 -2.31 9.64 -7.46
CA PHE A 22 -1.26 9.40 -6.48
C PHE A 22 -0.09 8.70 -7.16
N ASP A 23 0.83 9.51 -7.67
CA ASP A 23 2.10 9.08 -8.24
C ASP A 23 3.24 9.54 -7.34
N VAL A 24 4.31 8.74 -7.30
CA VAL A 24 5.52 9.04 -6.54
C VAL A 24 6.68 9.01 -7.51
N ASP A 25 7.39 10.12 -7.65
CA ASP A 25 8.59 10.17 -8.48
C ASP A 25 9.80 9.56 -7.74
N THR A 26 10.97 9.57 -8.38
CA THR A 26 12.19 9.03 -7.77
C THR A 26 12.70 9.80 -6.56
N LYS A 27 12.20 11.03 -6.32
CA LYS A 27 12.54 11.81 -5.12
C LYS A 27 11.72 11.37 -3.92
N GLY A 28 10.58 10.71 -4.14
CA GLY A 28 9.71 10.18 -3.10
C GLY A 28 8.49 11.05 -2.81
N ALA A 29 7.78 10.74 -1.72
CA ALA A 29 6.68 11.54 -1.18
C ALA A 29 6.63 11.45 0.35
N ILE A 30 6.19 12.52 1.01
CA ILE A 30 6.03 12.56 2.47
C ILE A 30 4.55 12.52 2.84
N LEU A 31 4.19 11.59 3.72
CA LEU A 31 2.92 11.58 4.45
C LEU A 31 3.16 12.17 5.85
N ASN A 32 2.71 13.39 6.09
CA ASN A 32 2.97 14.10 7.32
C ASN A 32 2.01 13.66 8.45
N ASN A 33 2.48 12.72 9.28
CA ASN A 33 1.81 12.19 10.46
C ASN A 33 2.39 12.76 11.78
N SER A 34 2.96 13.97 11.72
CA SER A 34 3.60 14.60 12.89
C SER A 34 2.74 15.71 13.48
N ARG A 35 2.66 15.82 14.81
CA ARG A 35 2.02 16.96 15.50
C ARG A 35 2.97 18.13 15.74
N THR A 36 4.27 17.88 15.62
CA THR A 36 5.34 18.85 15.83
C THR A 36 6.28 18.88 14.63
N ASN A 37 7.19 19.85 14.59
CA ASN A 37 8.22 19.89 13.57
C ASN A 37 9.14 18.67 13.73
N VAL A 38 9.46 18.01 12.62
CA VAL A 38 10.26 16.77 12.60
C VAL A 38 11.21 16.77 11.42
N GLN A 39 12.40 16.21 11.61
CA GLN A 39 13.33 15.93 10.52
C GLN A 39 12.97 14.58 9.89
N THR A 40 12.77 14.58 8.57
CA THR A 40 12.53 13.35 7.77
C THR A 40 13.83 12.85 7.14
N GLN A 41 13.84 11.60 6.69
CA GLN A 41 14.97 10.96 6.03
C GLN A 41 15.18 11.51 4.62
N GLN A 42 14.09 11.76 3.88
CA GLN A 42 14.15 12.17 2.48
C GLN A 42 13.75 13.63 2.25
N GLY A 43 12.86 14.18 3.09
CA GLY A 43 12.23 15.49 2.87
C GLY A 43 12.85 16.66 3.65
N GLY A 44 13.84 16.41 4.50
CA GLY A 44 14.38 17.42 5.40
C GLY A 44 13.40 17.77 6.53
N TRP A 45 13.44 19.03 6.98
CA TRP A 45 12.56 19.53 8.03
C TRP A 45 11.11 19.68 7.53
N VAL A 46 10.18 19.04 8.24
CA VAL A 46 8.73 19.09 7.98
C VAL A 46 8.04 19.71 9.19
N GLN A 47 7.17 20.70 8.95
CA GLN A 47 6.36 21.31 10.01
C GLN A 47 5.26 20.37 10.50
N GLY A 48 4.83 20.54 11.75
CA GLY A 48 3.71 19.77 12.30
C GLY A 48 2.43 19.91 11.46
N ASN A 49 1.71 18.81 11.27
CA ASN A 49 0.44 18.76 10.55
C ASN A 49 -0.68 19.33 11.43
N PRO A 50 -1.30 20.46 11.04
CA PRO A 50 -2.35 21.11 11.84
C PRO A 50 -3.62 20.25 11.96
N TYR A 51 -3.83 19.26 11.09
CA TYR A 51 -5.00 18.38 11.13
C TYR A 51 -4.95 17.32 12.24
N LEU A 52 -3.80 17.17 12.92
CA LEU A 52 -3.55 16.11 13.91
C LEU A 52 -3.68 16.57 15.36
N ALA A 53 -4.44 17.63 15.61
CA ALA A 53 -4.66 18.17 16.95
C ALA A 53 -5.16 17.10 17.95
N ARG A 54 -6.00 16.18 17.47
CA ARG A 54 -6.62 15.08 18.24
C ARG A 54 -5.79 13.80 18.30
N GLY A 55 -4.64 13.75 17.63
CA GLY A 55 -3.77 12.58 17.57
C GLY A 55 -3.30 12.25 16.16
N GLU A 56 -2.25 11.44 16.08
CA GLU A 56 -1.68 10.93 14.83
C GLU A 56 -2.43 9.69 14.33
N ALA A 57 -2.34 9.41 13.02
CA ALA A 57 -2.90 8.22 12.42
C ALA A 57 -2.16 6.96 12.87
N LYS A 58 -2.91 5.86 13.02
CA LYS A 58 -2.39 4.49 13.10
C LYS A 58 -2.35 3.86 11.71
N VAL A 59 -3.31 4.21 10.85
CA VAL A 59 -3.43 3.73 9.48
C VAL A 59 -3.64 4.93 8.57
N ILE A 60 -2.84 5.04 7.52
CA ILE A 60 -2.95 6.06 6.48
C ILE A 60 -3.41 5.38 5.20
N LEU A 61 -4.68 5.59 4.85
CA LEU A 61 -5.26 5.11 3.61
C LEU A 61 -5.15 6.19 2.54
N ASN A 62 -4.42 5.90 1.47
CA ASN A 62 -4.33 6.70 0.26
C ASN A 62 -5.17 6.04 -0.82
N GLU A 63 -6.40 6.50 -1.00
CA GLU A 63 -7.35 5.98 -1.98
C GLU A 63 -7.36 6.86 -3.23
N VAL A 64 -7.07 6.27 -4.38
CA VAL A 64 -7.22 6.91 -5.69
C VAL A 64 -8.54 6.49 -6.30
N ASN A 65 -9.36 7.46 -6.67
CA ASN A 65 -10.64 7.23 -7.34
C ASN A 65 -10.66 7.89 -8.73
N SER A 66 -9.90 7.31 -9.66
CA SER A 66 -9.85 7.72 -11.06
C SER A 66 -9.64 6.51 -11.96
N SER A 67 -9.69 6.71 -13.28
CA SER A 67 -9.38 5.70 -14.29
C SER A 67 -7.89 5.42 -14.44
N ASP A 68 -7.03 6.25 -13.84
CA ASP A 68 -5.60 6.21 -14.09
C ASP A 68 -4.89 5.37 -13.02
N PRO A 69 -3.97 4.48 -13.41
CA PRO A 69 -3.16 3.73 -12.45
C PRO A 69 -2.16 4.64 -11.74
N SER A 70 -1.73 4.21 -10.55
CA SER A 70 -0.67 4.88 -9.79
C SER A 70 0.70 4.39 -10.26
N VAL A 71 1.63 5.33 -10.46
CA VAL A 71 3.04 5.03 -10.79
C VAL A 71 3.93 5.44 -9.62
N LEU A 72 4.59 4.46 -9.01
CA LEU A 72 5.42 4.63 -7.82
C LEU A 72 6.88 4.31 -8.17
N LYS A 73 7.72 5.33 -8.20
CA LYS A 73 9.15 5.24 -8.59
C LYS A 73 10.13 5.57 -7.47
N GLY A 74 9.62 5.78 -6.28
CA GLY A 74 10.39 6.18 -5.11
C GLY A 74 9.64 5.86 -3.83
N TYR A 75 10.26 6.25 -2.72
CA TYR A 75 9.75 5.92 -1.40
C TYR A 75 8.64 6.86 -0.95
N VAL A 76 7.67 6.30 -0.23
CA VAL A 76 6.72 7.06 0.58
C VAL A 76 7.20 7.03 2.03
N GLU A 77 7.48 8.19 2.61
CA GLU A 77 7.93 8.31 3.99
C GLU A 77 6.83 8.88 4.89
N VAL A 78 6.55 8.20 6.01
CA VAL A 78 5.70 8.74 7.06
C VAL A 78 6.53 9.63 7.98
N ALA A 79 6.28 10.95 7.96
CA ALA A 79 6.95 11.88 8.87
C ALA A 79 6.31 11.82 10.27
N GLY A 80 7.14 11.82 11.31
CA GLY A 80 6.68 11.78 12.70
C GLY A 80 6.31 10.37 13.15
N LYS A 81 5.11 10.18 13.69
CA LYS A 81 4.71 8.90 14.27
C LYS A 81 4.52 7.86 13.18
N LYS A 82 5.11 6.68 13.40
CA LYS A 82 4.96 5.51 12.54
C LYS A 82 3.47 5.13 12.37
N ALA A 83 3.08 4.75 11.16
CA ALA A 83 1.73 4.28 10.84
C ALA A 83 1.75 3.24 9.70
N ASP A 84 0.72 2.41 9.62
CA ASP A 84 0.49 1.55 8.46
C ASP A 84 0.17 2.40 7.23
N VAL A 85 0.69 2.02 6.07
CA VAL A 85 0.48 2.76 4.81
C VAL A 85 -0.26 1.87 3.82
N ILE A 86 -1.38 2.37 3.30
CA ILE A 86 -2.19 1.67 2.30
C ILE A 86 -2.28 2.57 1.07
N ILE A 87 -1.93 2.04 -0.09
CA ILE A 87 -2.12 2.69 -1.38
C ILE A 87 -3.14 1.86 -2.15
N ALA A 88 -4.34 2.41 -2.31
CA ALA A 88 -5.46 1.75 -2.95
C ALA A 88 -5.81 2.45 -4.26
N ASN A 89 -5.62 1.77 -5.39
CA ASN A 89 -6.02 2.28 -6.70
C ASN A 89 -6.63 1.15 -7.54
N PRO A 90 -7.97 1.08 -7.67
CA PRO A 90 -8.63 0.06 -8.48
C PRO A 90 -8.27 0.06 -9.96
N SER A 91 -7.67 1.13 -10.48
CA SER A 91 -7.22 1.20 -11.88
C SER A 91 -5.83 0.58 -12.08
N GLY A 92 -5.09 0.33 -11.02
CA GLY A 92 -3.80 -0.37 -11.04
C GLY A 92 -2.70 0.37 -10.28
N ILE A 93 -1.63 -0.35 -9.97
CA ILE A 93 -0.43 0.20 -9.33
C ILE A 93 0.81 -0.37 -10.04
N HIS A 94 1.74 0.50 -10.38
CA HIS A 94 3.04 0.15 -10.93
C HIS A 94 4.16 0.60 -10.00
N CYS A 95 5.01 -0.33 -9.58
CA CYS A 95 6.16 -0.09 -8.73
C CYS A 95 7.46 -0.31 -9.53
N ASP A 96 8.32 0.71 -9.54
CA ASP A 96 9.66 0.69 -10.12
C ASP A 96 10.64 1.42 -9.19
N GLY A 97 11.14 0.70 -8.18
CA GLY A 97 11.97 1.28 -7.11
C GLY A 97 11.15 1.95 -6.02
N CYS A 98 9.91 1.50 -5.81
CA CYS A 98 9.08 2.03 -4.75
C CYS A 98 9.36 1.34 -3.41
N GLY A 99 8.94 1.99 -2.32
CA GLY A 99 9.08 1.47 -0.97
C GLY A 99 8.41 2.38 0.04
N VAL A 100 8.39 1.97 1.31
CA VAL A 100 7.85 2.78 2.40
C VAL A 100 8.86 2.92 3.53
N ILE A 101 8.94 4.12 4.10
CA ILE A 101 9.78 4.44 5.25
C ILE A 101 8.88 4.77 6.44
N ASN A 102 9.29 4.29 7.62
CA ASN A 102 8.59 4.52 8.88
C ASN A 102 7.16 3.95 8.89
N SER A 103 7.04 2.69 8.48
CA SER A 103 5.82 1.88 8.56
C SER A 103 6.15 0.46 9.02
N ASP A 104 5.26 -0.17 9.79
CA ASP A 104 5.37 -1.59 10.13
C ASP A 104 4.61 -2.47 9.12
N ARG A 105 3.62 -1.91 8.41
CA ARG A 105 2.81 -2.61 7.42
C ARG A 105 2.51 -1.74 6.22
N THR A 106 2.78 -2.27 5.03
CA THR A 106 2.47 -1.61 3.77
C THR A 106 1.57 -2.49 2.92
N THR A 107 0.46 -1.93 2.44
CA THR A 107 -0.48 -2.63 1.55
C THR A 107 -0.60 -1.88 0.22
N LEU A 108 -0.26 -2.53 -0.89
CA LEU A 108 -0.56 -2.08 -2.25
C LEU A 108 -1.78 -2.86 -2.75
N THR A 109 -2.86 -2.15 -3.10
CA THR A 109 -4.11 -2.82 -3.44
C THR A 109 -4.86 -2.19 -4.61
N THR A 110 -5.48 -3.02 -5.44
CA THR A 110 -6.50 -2.59 -6.42
C THR A 110 -7.92 -2.82 -5.90
N GLY A 111 -8.05 -3.32 -4.67
CA GLY A 111 -9.32 -3.44 -3.99
C GLY A 111 -9.85 -2.09 -3.52
N LYS A 112 -11.16 -1.89 -3.64
CA LYS A 112 -11.84 -0.76 -3.03
C LYS A 112 -11.89 -0.97 -1.51
N PRO A 113 -11.42 -0.01 -0.68
CA PRO A 113 -11.53 -0.11 0.77
C PRO A 113 -13.00 -0.07 1.20
N GLN A 114 -13.38 -0.94 2.14
CA GLN A 114 -14.70 -0.94 2.77
C GLN A 114 -14.52 -0.52 4.24
N ILE A 115 -15.05 0.65 4.57
CA ILE A 115 -14.94 1.25 5.89
C ILE A 115 -16.30 1.14 6.59
N GLN A 116 -16.35 0.49 7.75
CA GLN A 116 -17.55 0.38 8.58
C GLN A 116 -17.24 0.87 9.99
N HIS A 117 -18.11 1.71 10.55
CA HIS A 117 -17.92 2.30 11.88
C HIS A 117 -16.52 2.94 12.09
N GLY A 118 -15.95 3.53 11.02
CA GLY A 118 -14.62 4.13 11.03
C GLY A 118 -13.45 3.14 10.90
N ASN A 119 -13.69 1.83 10.94
CA ASN A 119 -12.66 0.82 10.74
C ASN A 119 -12.58 0.41 9.26
N LEU A 120 -11.35 0.28 8.74
CA LEU A 120 -11.13 -0.38 7.46
C LEU A 120 -11.24 -1.90 7.67
N GLU A 121 -12.36 -2.47 7.24
CA GLU A 121 -12.63 -3.90 7.46
C GLU A 121 -12.13 -4.76 6.31
N ASN A 122 -12.41 -4.36 5.06
CA ASN A 122 -12.20 -5.22 3.90
C ASN A 122 -11.65 -4.44 2.70
N PHE A 123 -11.07 -5.16 1.75
CA PHE A 123 -10.82 -4.72 0.38
C PHE A 123 -11.65 -5.55 -0.58
N VAL A 124 -12.42 -4.90 -1.45
CA VAL A 124 -13.18 -5.57 -2.50
C VAL A 124 -12.43 -5.43 -3.82
N VAL A 125 -11.79 -6.49 -4.25
CA VAL A 125 -11.00 -6.59 -5.48
C VAL A 125 -11.90 -7.03 -6.62
N GLN A 126 -12.03 -6.18 -7.63
CA GLN A 126 -12.81 -6.46 -8.83
C GLN A 126 -12.00 -6.35 -10.11
N LYS A 127 -11.04 -5.42 -10.14
CA LYS A 127 -10.23 -5.16 -11.31
C LYS A 127 -8.83 -4.66 -10.95
N GLY A 128 -7.99 -4.51 -11.97
CA GLY A 128 -6.72 -3.79 -11.89
C GLY A 128 -5.54 -4.69 -11.52
N LYS A 129 -4.36 -4.28 -12.00
CA LYS A 129 -3.11 -5.02 -11.83
C LYS A 129 -2.15 -4.27 -10.89
N VAL A 130 -1.48 -5.01 -10.02
CA VAL A 130 -0.24 -4.54 -9.37
C VAL A 130 0.95 -5.11 -10.14
N SER A 131 1.87 -4.25 -10.56
CA SER A 131 3.09 -4.66 -11.25
C SER A 131 4.33 -4.14 -10.53
N VAL A 132 5.35 -5.00 -10.40
CA VAL A 132 6.66 -4.65 -9.86
C VAL A 132 7.70 -4.95 -10.93
N SER A 133 8.52 -3.94 -11.26
CA SER A 133 9.54 -4.04 -12.30
C SER A 133 10.73 -3.14 -12.00
N GLY A 134 11.73 -3.10 -12.90
CA GLY A 134 12.86 -2.18 -12.80
C GLY A 134 13.62 -2.34 -11.49
N LYS A 135 13.67 -1.30 -10.66
CA LYS A 135 14.37 -1.31 -9.36
C LYS A 135 13.64 -2.10 -8.26
N GLY A 136 12.45 -2.64 -8.54
CA GLY A 136 11.73 -3.52 -7.62
C GLY A 136 10.92 -2.79 -6.54
N LEU A 137 10.52 -3.53 -5.51
CA LEU A 137 9.80 -3.04 -4.33
C LEU A 137 10.68 -3.24 -3.09
N ASP A 138 11.24 -2.17 -2.55
CA ASP A 138 12.09 -2.21 -1.36
C ASP A 138 11.34 -1.78 -0.10
N ASN A 139 10.84 -2.79 0.60
CA ASN A 139 10.27 -2.69 1.94
C ASN A 139 11.14 -3.46 2.95
N SER A 140 12.45 -3.56 2.74
CA SER A 140 13.40 -4.24 3.65
C SER A 140 13.39 -3.73 5.09
N ARG A 141 12.80 -2.55 5.34
CA ARG A 141 12.62 -1.94 6.67
C ARG A 141 11.17 -1.99 7.19
N VAL A 142 10.24 -2.54 6.41
CA VAL A 142 8.83 -2.72 6.77
C VAL A 142 8.61 -4.18 7.14
N ASP A 143 8.05 -4.43 8.32
CA ASP A 143 7.86 -5.80 8.82
C ASP A 143 6.94 -6.62 7.88
N TYR A 144 5.81 -6.05 7.45
CA TYR A 144 4.82 -6.77 6.64
C TYR A 144 4.47 -6.02 5.35
N THR A 145 4.59 -6.71 4.21
CA THR A 145 4.23 -6.18 2.89
C THR A 145 3.11 -7.00 2.28
N GLU A 146 2.08 -6.33 1.77
CA GLU A 146 0.89 -6.96 1.22
C GLU A 146 0.61 -6.42 -0.18
N ILE A 147 0.40 -7.31 -1.14
CA ILE A 147 -0.13 -6.99 -2.47
C ILE A 147 -1.50 -7.67 -2.59
N ILE A 148 -2.55 -6.88 -2.81
CA ILE A 148 -3.94 -7.38 -2.91
C ILE A 148 -4.54 -6.86 -4.22
N ALA A 149 -4.58 -7.69 -5.26
CA ALA A 149 -4.96 -7.22 -6.59
C ALA A 149 -5.73 -8.26 -7.40
N GLN A 150 -6.37 -7.84 -8.51
CA GLN A 150 -6.98 -8.82 -9.41
C GLN A 150 -5.89 -9.61 -10.12
N GLU A 151 -4.84 -8.91 -10.56
CA GLU A 151 -3.66 -9.47 -11.21
C GLU A 151 -2.40 -8.94 -10.53
N THR A 152 -1.39 -9.80 -10.41
CA THR A 152 -0.08 -9.42 -9.86
C THR A 152 1.02 -9.90 -10.81
N GLN A 153 1.90 -8.98 -11.20
CA GLN A 153 3.05 -9.27 -12.04
C GLN A 153 4.33 -8.80 -11.35
N ILE A 154 5.25 -9.71 -11.06
CA ILE A 154 6.51 -9.38 -10.36
C ILE A 154 7.66 -9.83 -11.24
N ASN A 155 8.34 -8.86 -11.86
CA ASN A 155 9.46 -9.07 -12.77
C ASN A 155 10.76 -8.43 -12.23
N ALA A 156 10.80 -8.08 -10.95
CA ALA A 156 11.96 -7.49 -10.28
C ALA A 156 11.96 -7.90 -8.80
N GLY A 157 13.06 -7.60 -8.09
CA GLY A 157 13.22 -7.96 -6.69
C GLY A 157 12.17 -7.32 -5.78
N VAL A 158 11.76 -8.06 -4.76
CA VAL A 158 10.86 -7.59 -3.71
C VAL A 158 11.42 -7.94 -2.35
N TRP A 159 11.49 -6.94 -1.46
CA TRP A 159 12.05 -7.09 -0.12
C TRP A 159 11.02 -6.69 0.93
N SER A 160 10.91 -7.49 1.98
CA SER A 160 10.13 -7.21 3.20
C SER A 160 10.96 -7.68 4.39
N LYS A 161 10.78 -7.10 5.58
CA LYS A 161 11.62 -7.44 6.74
C LYS A 161 11.20 -8.75 7.42
N LYS A 162 9.90 -9.06 7.52
CA LYS A 162 9.40 -10.29 8.15
C LYS A 162 8.55 -11.15 7.24
N GLU A 163 7.62 -10.57 6.52
CA GLU A 163 6.74 -11.34 5.65
C GLU A 163 6.25 -10.53 4.45
N MET A 164 6.04 -11.22 3.34
CA MET A 164 5.31 -10.71 2.20
C MET A 164 4.12 -11.62 1.87
N LYS A 165 2.95 -11.03 1.68
CA LYS A 165 1.73 -11.73 1.25
C LYS A 165 1.20 -11.16 -0.05
N VAL A 166 0.79 -12.06 -0.95
CA VAL A 166 0.19 -11.70 -2.23
C VAL A 166 -1.17 -12.39 -2.35
N VAL A 167 -2.22 -11.61 -2.54
CA VAL A 167 -3.58 -12.08 -2.83
C VAL A 167 -3.93 -11.65 -4.24
N THR A 168 -4.28 -12.62 -5.09
CA THR A 168 -4.63 -12.38 -6.50
C THR A 168 -6.05 -12.83 -6.82
N GLY A 169 -6.66 -12.24 -7.84
CA GLY A 169 -8.02 -12.54 -8.28
C GLY A 169 -9.10 -11.65 -7.67
N LYS A 170 -10.35 -11.85 -8.12
CA LYS A 170 -11.50 -11.08 -7.67
C LYS A 170 -11.98 -11.59 -6.31
N ASN A 171 -11.53 -10.96 -5.23
CA ASN A 171 -11.78 -11.38 -3.86
C ASN A 171 -12.30 -10.24 -2.98
N THR A 172 -13.02 -10.57 -1.92
CA THR A 172 -13.16 -9.72 -0.74
C THR A 172 -12.17 -10.19 0.30
N VAL A 173 -11.20 -9.34 0.63
CA VAL A 173 -10.12 -9.64 1.55
C VAL A 173 -10.34 -8.88 2.84
N LYS A 174 -10.50 -9.59 3.95
CA LYS A 174 -10.63 -9.00 5.28
C LYS A 174 -9.28 -8.55 5.77
N ARG A 175 -9.21 -7.29 6.22
CA ARG A 175 -8.06 -6.70 6.88
C ARG A 175 -8.28 -6.73 8.38
N THR A 176 -7.37 -7.38 9.09
CA THR A 176 -7.35 -7.43 10.55
C THR A 176 -6.21 -6.54 11.10
N GLY A 177 -6.24 -6.25 12.39
CA GLY A 177 -5.15 -5.52 13.06
C GLY A 177 -3.83 -6.29 13.10
N LYS A 178 -3.86 -7.61 12.91
CA LYS A 178 -2.68 -8.48 12.83
C LYS A 178 -2.38 -8.78 11.36
N PRO A 179 -1.21 -8.38 10.81
CA PRO A 179 -0.86 -8.65 9.41
C PRO A 179 -0.88 -10.14 9.03
N GLU A 180 -0.61 -11.00 10.01
CA GLU A 180 -0.64 -12.46 9.87
C GLU A 180 -2.03 -13.04 9.57
N ASP A 181 -3.10 -12.28 9.84
CA ASP A 181 -4.50 -12.75 9.74
C ASP A 181 -5.25 -12.18 8.51
N LEU A 182 -4.55 -11.82 7.42
CA LEU A 182 -5.22 -11.54 6.14
C LEU A 182 -6.01 -12.77 5.68
N GLN A 183 -7.31 -12.59 5.42
CA GLN A 183 -8.22 -13.68 5.07
C GLN A 183 -9.07 -13.32 3.85
N ILE A 184 -9.16 -14.22 2.88
CA ILE A 184 -10.18 -14.14 1.82
C ILE A 184 -11.51 -14.58 2.43
N ILE A 185 -12.49 -13.68 2.47
CA ILE A 185 -13.81 -13.95 3.05
C ILE A 185 -14.89 -14.15 1.98
N HIS A 186 -14.59 -13.80 0.72
CA HIS A 186 -15.45 -14.08 -0.41
C HIS A 186 -14.64 -14.10 -1.71
N THR A 187 -14.92 -15.03 -2.61
CA THR A 187 -14.33 -15.07 -3.95
C THR A 187 -15.42 -14.79 -4.98
N ASN A 188 -15.32 -13.65 -5.66
CA ASN A 188 -16.21 -13.29 -6.75
C ASN A 188 -15.77 -14.07 -7.99
N GLN A 189 -16.36 -15.24 -8.22
CA GLN A 189 -16.01 -16.05 -9.40
C GLN A 189 -16.32 -15.28 -10.69
N ALA A 190 -15.40 -15.34 -11.65
CA ALA A 190 -15.68 -14.95 -13.02
C ALA A 190 -16.60 -16.00 -13.66
N THR A 191 -17.66 -15.55 -14.32
CA THR A 191 -18.46 -16.36 -15.25
C THR A 191 -17.55 -16.87 -16.37
N THR A 192 -17.13 -18.14 -16.29
CA THR A 192 -16.66 -19.10 -17.34
C THR A 192 -15.87 -18.66 -18.59
N GLN A 193 -15.40 -17.41 -18.72
CA GLN A 193 -14.60 -16.93 -19.86
C GLN A 193 -13.54 -15.86 -19.51
N GLU A 194 -13.21 -15.63 -18.24
CA GLU A 194 -12.00 -14.86 -17.90
C GLU A 194 -10.86 -15.83 -17.57
N THR A 195 -9.74 -15.68 -18.29
CA THR A 195 -8.46 -16.34 -18.02
C THR A 195 -8.15 -16.37 -16.53
N LYS A 196 -7.77 -17.55 -16.00
CA LYS A 196 -7.31 -17.72 -14.61
C LYS A 196 -6.41 -16.55 -14.20
N PRO A 197 -6.56 -15.98 -12.98
CA PRO A 197 -5.71 -14.89 -12.52
C PRO A 197 -4.24 -15.33 -12.65
N GLN A 198 -3.49 -14.61 -13.48
CA GLN A 198 -2.10 -14.95 -13.78
C GLN A 198 -1.20 -14.41 -12.68
N VAL A 199 -0.50 -15.33 -12.01
CA VAL A 199 0.70 -15.00 -11.24
C VAL A 199 1.87 -15.30 -12.16
N ALA A 200 2.50 -14.25 -12.69
CA ALA A 200 3.73 -14.38 -13.43
C ALA A 200 4.89 -13.93 -12.52
N ILE A 201 5.75 -14.88 -12.15
CA ILE A 201 7.01 -14.64 -11.45
C ILE A 201 8.11 -15.04 -12.40
N ASP A 202 8.89 -14.07 -12.88
CA ASP A 202 10.13 -14.38 -13.58
C ASP A 202 11.24 -14.57 -12.52
N VAL A 203 11.70 -15.81 -12.40
CA VAL A 203 12.64 -16.26 -11.35
C VAL A 203 14.08 -15.81 -11.65
N GLY A 204 14.35 -15.16 -12.80
CA GLY A 204 15.69 -14.75 -13.21
C GLY A 204 16.38 -13.67 -12.35
N GLN A 205 15.66 -12.98 -11.47
CA GLN A 205 16.20 -11.87 -10.64
C GLN A 205 15.85 -11.96 -9.15
N LEU A 206 15.35 -13.11 -8.69
CA LEU A 206 15.10 -13.34 -7.26
C LEU A 206 16.43 -13.66 -6.54
N GLY A 207 17.31 -12.66 -6.40
CA GLY A 207 18.41 -12.74 -5.45
C GLY A 207 17.83 -12.99 -4.04
N GLU A 208 18.46 -13.90 -3.28
CA GLU A 208 18.09 -14.37 -1.93
C GLU A 208 16.78 -13.79 -1.36
N CYS A 209 15.64 -14.18 -1.93
CA CYS A 209 14.35 -13.61 -1.59
C CYS A 209 13.78 -14.27 -0.32
N MET A 210 13.20 -13.43 0.55
CA MET A 210 12.32 -13.86 1.63
C MET A 210 11.14 -14.68 1.06
N PRO A 211 10.65 -15.72 1.76
CA PRO A 211 9.49 -16.49 1.32
C PRO A 211 8.25 -15.60 1.11
N ILE A 212 7.66 -15.68 -0.08
CA ILE A 212 6.40 -15.00 -0.44
C ILE A 212 5.25 -16.00 -0.23
N LYS A 213 4.24 -15.61 0.54
CA LYS A 213 3.01 -16.42 0.67
C LYS A 213 1.94 -15.93 -0.29
N PHE A 214 1.50 -16.82 -1.18
CA PHE A 214 0.34 -16.62 -2.04
C PHE A 214 -0.90 -17.17 -1.34
N ILE A 215 -1.94 -16.35 -1.24
CA ILE A 215 -3.23 -16.70 -0.62
C ILE A 215 -4.35 -16.44 -1.62
#